data_AF-G0NL88-F1
#
_entry.id   AF-G0NL88-F1
#
_cell.length_a   1.000
_cell.length_b   1.000
_cell.length_c   1.000
_cell.angle_alpha   90.00
_cell.angle_beta   90.00
_cell.angle_gamma   90.00
#
_symmetry.space_group_name_H-M   'P 1'
#
loop_
_entity.id
_entity.type
_entity.pdbx_description
1 polymer ?
#
loop_
_entity_poly.entity_id
_entity_poly.type
_entity_poly.pdbx_seq_one_letter_code
_entity_poly.pdbx_strand_id
1 'polypeptide(L)'
;MVRKTRAKTVDSNAGNPVNSEFDSLLKSMDDFSKQIETEIKGIKSRLNELDGGVVTVKFRDFPRCNCRRFRSKTFNGVGRHDPLGPLIEKFTSHRSGERSNLRFYFNGRRVSSECTLDSFGVELDEEVVEIEVYRGQPCSFCFKP
;
A
#
# COMPACT_ATOMS: atom_id res chain seq x y z
N MET A 1 -74.39 49.34 3.24
CA MET A 1 -73.75 48.59 4.34
C MET A 1 -73.26 47.26 3.78
N VAL A 2 -71.98 47.14 3.42
CA VAL A 2 -71.39 45.90 2.87
C VAL A 2 -70.42 45.35 3.91
N ARG A 3 -70.76 44.22 4.54
CA ARG A 3 -69.86 43.53 5.47
C ARG A 3 -68.86 42.70 4.66
N LYS A 4 -67.59 43.11 4.62
CA LYS A 4 -66.49 42.25 4.17
C LYS A 4 -66.07 41.36 5.35
N THR A 5 -66.36 40.08 5.27
CA THR A 5 -65.81 39.06 6.16
C THR A 5 -64.35 38.81 5.77
N ARG A 6 -63.42 39.10 6.70
CA ARG A 6 -62.01 38.76 6.56
C ARG A 6 -61.85 37.29 6.90
N ALA A 7 -61.43 36.48 5.92
CA ALA A 7 -61.01 35.11 6.16
C ALA A 7 -59.82 35.12 7.14
N LYS A 8 -59.96 34.41 8.27
CA LYS A 8 -58.83 34.06 9.14
C LYS A 8 -58.02 33.02 8.37
N THR A 9 -56.84 33.40 7.90
CA THR A 9 -55.79 32.43 7.59
C THR A 9 -55.44 31.72 8.89
N VAL A 10 -55.63 30.39 8.90
CA VAL A 10 -55.14 29.52 9.96
C VAL A 10 -53.63 29.47 9.78
N ASP A 11 -52.91 30.19 10.63
CA ASP A 11 -51.47 30.02 10.77
C ASP A 11 -51.24 28.59 11.26
N SER A 12 -50.90 27.71 10.32
CA SER A 12 -50.51 26.33 10.59
C SER A 12 -49.06 26.34 11.06
N ASN A 13 -48.83 26.94 12.23
CA ASN A 13 -47.53 26.95 12.91
C ASN A 13 -47.71 26.28 14.28
N ALA A 14 -47.93 24.98 14.25
CA ALA A 14 -47.73 24.11 15.41
C ALA A 14 -47.03 22.86 14.88
N GLY A 15 -45.69 22.93 14.81
CA GLY A 15 -44.87 21.75 14.57
C GLY A 15 -45.24 20.69 15.59
N ASN A 16 -45.66 19.53 15.10
CA ASN A 16 -46.08 18.42 15.94
C ASN A 16 -44.86 17.98 16.79
N PRO A 17 -44.93 17.96 18.13
CA PRO A 17 -43.76 17.69 18.99
C PRO A 17 -43.10 16.33 18.70
N VAL A 18 -43.88 15.38 18.16
CA VAL A 18 -43.42 14.07 17.70
C VAL A 18 -42.41 14.17 16.56
N ASN A 19 -42.57 15.14 15.66
CA ASN A 19 -41.66 15.32 14.51
C ASN A 19 -40.32 15.90 14.98
N SER A 20 -40.32 16.82 15.94
CA SER A 20 -39.07 17.36 16.50
C SER A 20 -38.27 16.33 17.30
N GLU A 21 -38.93 15.39 17.97
CA GLU A 21 -38.28 14.28 18.67
C GLU A 21 -37.67 13.28 17.68
N PHE A 22 -38.41 12.96 16.62
CA PHE A 22 -37.93 12.07 15.55
C PHE A 22 -36.75 12.68 14.77
N ASP A 23 -36.79 13.98 14.46
CA ASP A 23 -35.68 14.68 13.79
C ASP A 23 -34.43 14.76 14.68
N SER A 24 -34.63 14.91 15.99
CA SER A 24 -33.53 14.86 16.98
C SER A 24 -32.89 13.47 17.02
N LEU A 25 -33.70 12.41 16.94
CA LEU A 25 -33.22 11.03 16.90
C LEU A 25 -32.41 10.76 15.63
N LEU A 26 -32.90 11.20 14.46
CA LEU A 26 -32.18 11.04 13.18
C LEU A 26 -30.82 11.72 13.20
N LYS A 27 -30.73 12.95 13.73
CA LYS A 27 -29.45 13.65 13.91
C LYS A 27 -28.49 12.89 14.82
N SER A 28 -29.00 12.37 15.94
CA SER A 28 -28.18 11.57 16.85
C SER A 28 -27.62 10.33 16.16
N MET A 29 -28.43 9.60 15.38
CA MET A 29 -27.97 8.44 14.62
C MET A 29 -26.89 8.80 13.58
N ASP A 30 -27.06 9.92 12.88
CA ASP A 30 -26.09 10.43 11.91
C ASP A 30 -24.75 10.79 12.58
N ASP A 31 -24.79 11.43 13.74
CA ASP A 31 -23.62 11.80 14.50
C ASP A 31 -22.88 10.56 15.04
N PHE A 32 -23.63 9.55 15.51
CA PHE A 32 -23.07 8.25 15.87
C PHE A 32 -22.40 7.56 14.68
N SER A 33 -23.03 7.57 13.49
CA SER A 33 -22.45 6.97 12.28
C SER A 33 -21.12 7.64 11.91
N LYS A 34 -21.05 8.97 11.96
CA LYS A 34 -19.81 9.73 11.70
C LYS A 34 -18.72 9.44 12.72
N GLN A 35 -19.09 9.29 14.00
CA GLN A 35 -18.15 8.95 15.05
C GLN A 35 -17.54 7.56 14.80
N ILE A 36 -18.37 6.57 14.49
CA ILE A 36 -17.92 5.20 14.15
C ILE A 36 -16.99 5.22 12.94
N GLU A 37 -17.34 5.93 11.87
CA GLU A 37 -16.48 6.04 10.69
C GLU A 37 -15.11 6.62 11.02
N THR A 38 -15.07 7.61 11.90
CA THR A 38 -13.83 8.27 12.33
C THR A 38 -12.96 7.32 13.16
N GLU A 39 -13.56 6.57 14.09
CA GLU A 39 -12.86 5.57 14.88
C GLU A 39 -12.34 4.42 14.02
N ILE A 40 -13.13 3.92 13.06
CA ILE A 40 -12.68 2.88 12.12
C ILE A 40 -11.49 3.37 11.30
N LYS A 41 -11.52 4.62 10.81
CA LYS A 41 -10.38 5.22 10.10
C LYS A 41 -9.14 5.30 10.99
N GLY A 42 -9.30 5.71 12.25
CA GLY A 42 -8.20 5.76 13.23
C GLY A 42 -7.63 4.39 13.61
N ILE A 43 -8.47 3.36 13.72
CA ILE A 43 -8.01 1.99 13.97
C ILE A 43 -7.23 1.47 12.75
N LYS A 44 -7.73 1.71 11.53
CA LYS A 44 -7.02 1.32 10.29
C LYS A 44 -5.64 1.98 10.18
N SER A 45 -5.52 3.27 10.50
CA SER A 45 -4.20 3.94 10.48
C SER A 45 -3.24 3.35 11.50
N ARG A 46 -3.70 3.08 12.73
CA ARG A 46 -2.89 2.45 13.78
C ARG A 46 -2.49 1.02 13.43
N LEU A 47 -3.36 0.25 12.78
CA LEU A 47 -3.03 -1.09 12.31
C LEU A 47 -1.96 -1.06 11.23
N ASN A 48 -2.00 -0.11 10.30
CA ASN A 48 -0.95 0.04 9.28
C ASN A 48 0.41 0.38 9.91
N GLU A 49 0.43 1.15 11.00
CA GLU A 49 1.65 1.46 11.76
C GLU A 49 2.21 0.25 12.52
N LEU A 50 1.34 -0.63 13.04
CA LEU A 50 1.72 -1.83 13.79
C LEU A 50 2.08 -3.02 12.89
N ASP A 51 1.47 -3.11 11.71
CA ASP A 51 1.73 -4.13 10.69
C ASP A 51 2.99 -3.81 9.85
N GLY A 52 3.61 -2.65 10.09
CA GLY A 52 4.81 -2.13 9.44
C GLY A 52 6.12 -2.83 9.84
N GLY A 53 6.08 -4.16 10.04
CA GLY A 53 7.29 -4.97 10.19
C GLY A 53 8.25 -4.67 9.04
N VAL A 54 9.45 -4.21 9.39
CA VAL A 54 10.51 -3.94 8.42
C VAL A 54 11.48 -5.11 8.38
N VAL A 55 11.91 -5.45 7.18
CA VAL A 55 12.88 -6.53 6.97
C VAL A 55 14.12 -6.04 6.23
N THR A 56 15.15 -6.87 6.24
CA THR A 56 16.36 -6.64 5.45
C THR A 56 16.27 -7.37 4.12
N VAL A 57 16.29 -6.65 3.00
CA VAL A 57 16.28 -7.24 1.66
C VAL A 57 17.69 -7.28 1.10
N LYS A 58 18.17 -8.48 0.75
CA LYS A 58 19.50 -8.71 0.18
C LYS A 58 19.40 -9.25 -1.23
N PHE A 59 19.88 -8.47 -2.19
CA PHE A 59 20.01 -8.91 -3.58
C PHE A 59 21.33 -9.65 -3.77
N ARG A 60 21.28 -10.87 -4.33
CA ARG A 60 22.43 -11.72 -4.67
C ARG A 60 22.56 -11.88 -6.18
N ASP A 61 23.62 -11.32 -6.76
CA ASP A 61 23.88 -11.38 -8.20
C ASP A 61 24.71 -12.61 -8.55
N PHE A 62 24.11 -13.51 -9.32
CA PHE A 62 24.74 -14.71 -9.84
C PHE A 62 25.30 -14.43 -11.24
N PRO A 63 26.62 -14.18 -11.37
CA PRO A 63 27.22 -13.94 -12.66
C PRO A 63 27.24 -15.23 -13.49
N ARG A 64 26.93 -15.12 -14.80
CA ARG A 64 27.08 -16.24 -15.75
C ARG A 64 28.53 -16.54 -16.17
N CYS A 65 29.51 -15.80 -15.66
CA CYS A 65 30.93 -16.01 -15.94
C CYS A 65 31.76 -15.83 -14.67
N ASN A 66 32.90 -16.51 -14.59
CA ASN A 66 33.90 -16.27 -13.53
C ASN A 66 34.60 -14.91 -13.65
N CYS A 67 34.44 -14.21 -14.77
CA CYS A 67 35.02 -12.90 -15.03
C CYS A 67 34.38 -11.76 -14.24
N ARG A 68 33.17 -11.97 -13.72
CA ARG A 68 32.50 -11.03 -12.82
C ARG A 68 32.45 -11.68 -11.45
N ARG A 69 32.97 -10.99 -10.44
CA ARG A 69 32.81 -11.42 -9.04
C ARG A 69 31.33 -11.41 -8.66
N PHE A 70 30.95 -12.37 -7.83
CA PHE A 70 29.69 -12.36 -7.11
C PHE A 70 29.53 -11.02 -6.39
N ARG A 71 28.33 -10.43 -6.47
CA ARG A 71 28.02 -9.16 -5.80
C ARG A 71 26.71 -9.30 -5.06
N SER A 72 26.66 -8.75 -3.86
CA SER A 72 25.42 -8.59 -3.11
C SER A 72 25.22 -7.14 -2.74
N LYS A 73 23.96 -6.73 -2.58
CA LYS A 73 23.59 -5.43 -2.02
C LYS A 73 22.44 -5.64 -1.05
N THR A 74 22.55 -5.03 0.11
CA THR A 74 21.58 -5.15 1.19
C THR A 74 20.89 -3.81 1.41
N PHE A 75 19.58 -3.87 1.66
CA PHE A 75 18.72 -2.74 1.99
C PHE A 75 18.00 -3.08 3.28
N ASN A 76 18.22 -2.26 4.31
CA ASN A 76 17.58 -2.45 5.61
C ASN A 76 16.31 -1.60 5.70
N GLY A 77 15.37 -1.99 6.55
CA GLY A 77 14.20 -1.16 6.84
C GLY A 77 13.14 -1.19 5.73
N VAL A 78 12.99 -2.31 5.00
CA VAL A 78 12.02 -2.43 3.90
C VAL A 78 10.68 -2.88 4.48
N GLY A 79 9.62 -2.10 4.28
CA GLY A 79 8.28 -2.46 4.71
C GLY A 79 7.70 -3.60 3.87
N ARG A 80 6.90 -4.48 4.48
CA ARG A 80 6.32 -5.63 3.77
C ARG A 80 5.38 -5.26 2.63
N HIS A 81 4.70 -4.13 2.78
CA HIS A 81 3.75 -3.58 1.81
C HIS A 81 4.39 -2.64 0.79
N ASP A 82 5.69 -2.35 0.94
CA ASP A 82 6.40 -1.49 0.00
C ASP A 82 6.63 -2.24 -1.33
N PRO A 83 6.39 -1.60 -2.48
CA PRO A 83 6.73 -2.18 -3.77
C PRO A 83 8.26 -2.35 -3.88
N LEU A 84 8.69 -3.46 -4.48
CA LEU A 84 10.12 -3.76 -4.66
C LEU A 84 10.77 -2.98 -5.82
N GLY A 85 9.97 -2.30 -6.65
CA GLY A 85 10.44 -1.48 -7.79
C GLY A 85 11.56 -0.50 -7.45
N PRO A 86 11.39 0.40 -6.46
CA PRO A 86 12.43 1.33 -6.03
C PRO A 86 13.73 0.65 -5.56
N LEU A 87 13.64 -0.53 -4.93
CA LEU A 87 14.80 -1.30 -4.51
C LEU A 87 15.53 -1.92 -5.71
N ILE A 88 14.77 -2.46 -6.66
CA ILE A 88 15.29 -2.98 -7.94
C ILE A 88 16.00 -1.84 -8.70
N GLU A 89 15.43 -0.64 -8.73
CA GLU A 89 16.03 0.53 -9.37
C GLU A 89 17.32 0.96 -8.67
N LYS A 90 17.30 1.08 -7.33
CA LYS A 90 18.51 1.37 -6.54
C LYS A 90 19.58 0.28 -6.65
N PHE A 91 19.19 -0.96 -6.94
CA PHE A 91 20.12 -2.06 -7.18
C PHE A 91 20.74 -1.98 -8.59
N THR A 92 19.95 -1.60 -9.58
CA THR A 92 20.35 -1.54 -10.99
C THR A 92 21.05 -0.24 -11.37
N SER A 93 20.76 0.88 -10.71
CA SER A 93 21.34 2.21 -11.01
C SER A 93 22.87 2.25 -10.91
N HIS A 94 23.47 1.45 -10.03
CA HIS A 94 24.93 1.36 -9.89
C HIS A 94 25.57 0.30 -10.80
N ARG A 95 24.81 -0.26 -11.75
CA ARG A 95 25.31 -1.28 -12.68
C ARG A 95 25.37 -0.70 -14.08
N SER A 96 26.49 -0.93 -14.76
CA SER A 96 26.69 -0.64 -16.19
C SER A 96 25.89 -1.59 -17.11
N GLY A 97 24.71 -2.05 -16.69
CA GLY A 97 23.89 -3.00 -17.42
C GLY A 97 22.42 -2.58 -17.35
N GLU A 98 21.73 -2.68 -18.48
CA GLU A 98 20.34 -2.32 -18.59
C GLU A 98 19.45 -3.22 -17.72
N ARG A 99 18.46 -2.64 -17.02
CA ARG A 99 17.51 -3.37 -16.16
C ARG A 99 16.81 -4.51 -16.90
N SER A 100 16.52 -4.33 -18.19
CA SER A 100 15.94 -5.33 -19.10
C SER A 100 16.69 -6.67 -19.10
N ASN A 101 18.00 -6.63 -18.87
CA ASN A 101 18.87 -7.81 -18.87
C ASN A 101 18.93 -8.54 -17.54
N LEU A 102 18.28 -8.03 -16.49
CA LEU A 102 18.30 -8.60 -15.15
C LEU A 102 16.98 -9.28 -14.80
N ARG A 103 17.12 -10.44 -14.16
CA ARG A 103 16.02 -11.26 -13.73
C ARG A 103 16.10 -11.53 -12.23
N PHE A 104 15.23 -10.87 -11.48
CA PHE A 104 15.00 -11.04 -10.04
C PHE A 104 14.08 -12.23 -9.72
N TYR A 105 14.46 -13.01 -8.71
CA TYR A 105 13.69 -14.14 -8.18
C TYR A 105 13.72 -14.18 -6.66
N PHE A 106 12.63 -14.60 -6.05
CA PHE A 106 12.51 -14.89 -4.63
C PHE A 106 11.88 -16.27 -4.49
N ASN A 107 12.56 -17.20 -3.79
CA ASN A 107 12.13 -18.60 -3.67
C ASN A 107 11.70 -19.24 -5.01
N GLY A 108 12.47 -18.99 -6.06
CA GLY A 108 12.20 -19.48 -7.43
C GLY A 108 11.08 -18.75 -8.18
N ARG A 109 10.33 -17.85 -7.55
CA ARG A 109 9.28 -17.04 -8.18
C ARG A 109 9.85 -15.77 -8.78
N ARG A 110 9.34 -15.37 -9.95
CA ARG A 110 9.76 -14.14 -10.64
C ARG A 110 9.30 -12.92 -9.85
N VAL A 111 10.22 -12.00 -9.56
CA VAL A 111 9.91 -10.72 -8.91
C VAL A 111 9.78 -9.61 -9.96
N SER A 112 8.70 -8.83 -9.88
CA SER A 112 8.45 -7.62 -10.69
C SER A 112 8.52 -6.35 -9.82
N SER A 113 8.38 -5.15 -10.40
CA SER A 113 8.40 -3.89 -9.65
C SER A 113 7.22 -3.71 -8.72
N GLU A 114 6.06 -4.24 -9.10
CA GLU A 114 4.80 -4.07 -8.37
C GLU A 114 4.67 -5.07 -7.22
N CYS A 115 5.53 -6.10 -7.18
CA CYS A 115 5.52 -7.07 -6.10
C CYS A 115 5.93 -6.40 -4.78
N THR A 116 5.25 -6.80 -3.71
CA THR A 116 5.61 -6.47 -2.32
C THR A 116 6.15 -7.73 -1.64
N LEU A 117 6.76 -7.61 -0.46
CA LEU A 117 7.21 -8.79 0.29
C LEU A 117 6.02 -9.63 0.77
N ASP A 118 4.93 -8.95 1.14
CA ASP A 118 3.68 -9.59 1.55
C ASP A 118 3.07 -10.46 0.44
N SER A 119 3.22 -10.05 -0.83
CA SER A 119 2.78 -10.84 -1.98
C SER A 119 3.49 -12.20 -2.13
N PHE A 120 4.63 -12.37 -1.45
CA PHE A 120 5.36 -13.63 -1.39
C PHE A 120 5.15 -14.42 -0.10
N GLY A 121 4.32 -13.92 0.83
CA GLY A 121 4.04 -14.55 2.11
C GLY A 121 5.25 -14.56 3.05
N VAL A 122 6.09 -13.52 2.98
CA VAL A 122 7.21 -13.34 3.92
C VAL A 122 6.65 -13.16 5.34
N GLU A 123 7.00 -14.08 6.23
CA GLU A 123 6.56 -14.06 7.63
C GLU A 123 7.30 -12.96 8.43
N LEU A 124 6.69 -12.54 9.55
CA LEU A 124 7.17 -11.42 10.38
C LEU A 124 8.48 -11.73 11.13
N ASP A 125 8.85 -13.00 11.24
CA ASP A 125 10.10 -13.46 11.86
C ASP A 125 11.26 -13.55 10.87
N GLU A 126 11.02 -13.42 9.56
CA GLU A 126 12.07 -13.36 8.55
C GLU A 126 12.81 -12.01 8.62
N GLU A 127 13.92 -11.97 9.35
CA GLU A 127 14.77 -10.77 9.42
C GLU A 127 15.42 -10.42 8.06
N VAL A 128 15.67 -11.44 7.22
CA VAL A 128 16.41 -11.28 5.95
C VAL A 128 15.73 -12.02 4.80
N VAL A 129 15.35 -11.25 3.77
CA VAL A 129 14.79 -11.74 2.50
C VAL A 129 15.88 -11.71 1.43
N GLU A 130 16.18 -12.84 0.80
CA GLU A 130 17.19 -12.94 -0.25
C GLU A 130 16.58 -12.99 -1.66
N ILE A 131 16.84 -11.96 -2.47
CA ILE A 131 16.42 -11.88 -3.87
C ILE A 131 17.59 -12.26 -4.77
N GLU A 132 17.41 -13.32 -5.54
CA GLU A 132 18.40 -13.78 -6.52
C GLU A 132 18.30 -13.00 -7.81
N VAL A 133 19.44 -12.61 -8.37
CA VAL A 133 19.51 -11.84 -9.61
C VAL A 133 20.34 -12.59 -10.63
N TYR A 134 19.72 -12.90 -11.76
CA TYR A 134 20.34 -13.57 -12.90
C TYR A 134 20.39 -12.64 -14.10
N ARG A 135 21.44 -12.75 -14.90
CA ARG A 135 21.53 -12.04 -16.19
C ARG A 135 20.93 -12.88 -17.31
N GLY A 136 20.27 -12.23 -18.26
CA GLY A 136 19.74 -12.86 -19.47
C GLY A 136 20.82 -13.15 -20.52
N GLN A 137 21.80 -12.25 -20.67
CA GLN A 137 22.84 -12.37 -21.69
C GLN A 137 24.18 -12.92 -21.14
N PRO A 138 24.93 -13.70 -21.94
CA PRO A 138 26.28 -14.11 -21.61
C PRO A 138 27.21 -12.89 -21.51
N CYS A 139 28.30 -13.02 -20.75
CA CYS A 139 29.22 -11.91 -20.59
C CYS A 139 29.98 -11.64 -21.89
N SER A 140 29.85 -10.43 -22.43
CA SER A 140 30.58 -9.97 -23.63
C SER A 140 32.11 -10.05 -23.49
N PHE A 141 32.64 -10.05 -22.27
CA PHE A 141 34.07 -10.24 -22.00
C PHE A 141 34.53 -11.71 -22.03
N CYS A 142 33.63 -12.66 -21.71
CA CYS A 142 33.93 -14.10 -21.76
C CYS A 142 33.52 -14.75 -23.08
N PHE A 143 32.60 -14.13 -23.81
CA PHE A 143 32.20 -14.56 -25.12
C PHE A 143 33.08 -13.84 -26.16
N LYS A 144 34.32 -14.33 -26.33
CA LYS A 144 35.08 -14.10 -27.56
C LYS A 144 34.95 -15.36 -28.43
N PRO A 145 34.68 -15.22 -29.74
CA PRO A 145 34.72 -16.35 -30.66
C PRO A 145 36.10 -16.99 -30.72
#